data_AF-A0A497MG53-F1
#
_entry.id   AF-A0A497MG53-F1
#
_cell.length_a   1.000
_cell.length_b   1.000
_cell.length_c   1.000
_cell.angle_alpha   90.00
_cell.angle_beta   90.00
_cell.angle_gamma   90.00
#
_symmetry.space_group_name_H-M   'P 1'
#
loop_
_entity.id
_entity.type
_entity.pdbx_description
1 polymer ?
#
loop_
_entity_poly.entity_id
_entity_poly.type
_entity_poly.pdbx_seq_one_letter_code
_entity_poly.pdbx_strand_id
1 'polypeptide(L)'
;MPELTLQVAGIGGIEWVILLAIFLIFIFGSKKMPEIMRHLGKAMGEFERSRLEIQRELMMASQTVQKPLTSIQADLAKLTPEGQPGQASPPPPPLQAEKSEVRPPTGSSSFLLRMAEELGVPTENRSEEEIWEEIRRRTLERGGLQQAAS
;
A
#
# COMPACT_ATOMS: atom_id res chain seq x y z
N MET A 1 18.80 -39.71 20.43
CA MET A 1 18.69 -38.64 21.43
C MET A 1 18.46 -37.29 20.72
N PRO A 2 17.22 -36.93 20.33
CA PRO A 2 16.90 -35.65 19.71
C PRO A 2 16.11 -34.71 20.64
N GLU A 3 16.49 -34.60 21.91
CA GLU A 3 15.77 -33.78 22.92
C GLU A 3 16.46 -32.42 23.22
N LEU A 4 17.50 -32.05 22.45
CA LEU A 4 18.22 -30.78 22.67
C LEU A 4 18.04 -29.75 21.54
N THR A 5 17.48 -30.14 20.40
CA THR A 5 17.35 -29.25 19.23
C THR A 5 16.04 -28.47 19.20
N LEU A 6 15.02 -28.86 19.99
CA LEU A 6 13.67 -28.30 19.92
C LEU A 6 13.28 -27.46 21.15
N GLN A 7 14.26 -26.85 21.83
CA GLN A 7 13.97 -25.80 22.82
C GLN A 7 14.42 -24.40 22.36
N VAL A 8 15.28 -24.32 21.34
CA VAL A 8 15.71 -23.05 20.71
C VAL A 8 14.57 -22.41 19.92
N ALA A 9 13.59 -23.18 19.44
CA ALA A 9 12.42 -22.68 18.74
C ALA A 9 11.33 -22.07 19.65
N GLY A 10 11.45 -22.22 20.98
CA GLY A 10 10.52 -21.66 21.98
C GLY A 10 10.97 -20.34 22.58
N ILE A 11 12.18 -19.88 22.25
CA ILE A 11 12.69 -18.56 22.60
C ILE A 11 11.96 -17.57 21.68
N GLY A 12 11.08 -16.77 22.26
CA GLY A 12 10.25 -15.82 21.54
C GLY A 12 11.09 -14.85 20.70
N GLY A 13 10.48 -14.22 19.70
CA GLY A 13 11.18 -13.22 18.89
C GLY A 13 11.81 -12.08 19.72
N ILE A 14 11.34 -11.88 20.97
CA ILE A 14 11.85 -10.84 21.86
C ILE A 14 13.29 -11.11 22.31
N GLU A 15 13.66 -12.35 22.61
CA GLU A 15 15.04 -12.69 22.97
C GLU A 15 16.00 -12.49 21.79
N TRP A 16 15.57 -12.76 20.55
CA TRP A 16 16.36 -12.44 19.35
C TRP A 16 16.58 -10.93 19.21
N VAL A 17 15.56 -10.11 19.48
CA VAL A 17 15.68 -8.65 19.48
C VAL A 17 16.63 -8.18 20.58
N ILE A 18 16.58 -8.76 21.77
CA ILE A 18 17.48 -8.43 22.88
C ILE A 18 18.92 -8.80 22.53
N LEU A 19 19.17 -9.99 21.97
CA LEU A 19 20.51 -10.42 21.54
C LEU A 19 21.06 -9.50 20.45
N LEU A 20 20.25 -9.12 19.46
CA LEU A 20 20.63 -8.17 18.43
C LEU A 20 20.96 -6.80 19.03
N ALA A 21 20.16 -6.30 19.97
CA ALA A 21 20.40 -5.03 20.63
C ALA A 21 21.72 -5.04 21.42
N ILE A 22 21.99 -6.11 22.18
CA ILE A 22 23.25 -6.28 22.92
C ILE A 22 24.44 -6.35 21.94
N PHE A 23 24.32 -7.10 20.85
CA PHE A 23 25.35 -7.21 19.82
C PHE A 23 25.67 -5.85 19.18
N LEU A 24 24.65 -5.07 18.83
CA LEU A 24 24.82 -3.71 18.31
C LEU A 24 25.48 -2.80 19.35
N ILE A 25 25.10 -2.88 20.63
CA ILE A 25 25.74 -2.14 21.71
C ILE A 25 27.20 -2.58 21.92
N PHE A 26 27.55 -3.84 21.67
CA PHE A 26 28.92 -4.31 21.80
C PHE A 26 29.82 -3.79 20.66
N ILE A 27 29.32 -3.79 19.42
CA ILE A 27 30.06 -3.30 18.24
C ILE A 27 30.15 -1.77 18.24
N PHE A 28 29.02 -1.10 18.43
CA PHE A 28 28.95 0.37 18.34
C PHE A 28 29.23 1.04 19.69
N GLY A 29 29.12 0.32 20.80
CA GLY A 29 29.22 0.89 22.15
C GLY A 29 27.91 1.48 22.64
N SER A 30 27.67 1.40 23.95
CA SER A 30 26.48 1.96 24.61
C SER A 30 26.31 3.48 24.47
N LYS A 31 27.39 4.18 24.10
CA LYS A 31 27.41 5.63 23.90
C LYS A 31 26.92 6.06 22.51
N LYS A 32 27.04 5.20 21.49
CA LYS A 32 26.74 5.58 20.09
C LYS A 32 25.27 5.47 19.73
N MET A 33 24.55 4.49 20.27
CA MET A 33 23.10 4.37 20.10
C MET A 33 22.32 5.64 20.52
N PRO A 34 22.50 6.19 21.75
CA PRO A 34 21.82 7.42 22.13
C PRO A 34 22.31 8.65 21.37
N GLU A 35 23.57 8.68 20.93
CA GLU A 35 24.13 9.77 20.12
C GLU A 35 23.46 9.86 18.75
N ILE A 36 23.29 8.71 18.06
CA ILE A 36 22.60 8.63 16.77
C ILE A 36 21.11 9.01 16.92
N MET A 37 20.43 8.54 17.97
CA MET A 37 19.04 8.94 18.23
C MET A 37 18.89 10.45 18.43
N ARG A 38 19.84 11.10 19.12
CA ARG A 38 19.81 12.56 19.30
C ARG A 38 20.02 13.30 17.98
N HIS A 39 20.92 12.82 17.12
CA HIS A 39 21.15 13.42 15.80
C HIS A 39 19.96 13.19 14.86
N LEU A 40 19.44 11.96 14.81
CA LEU A 40 18.26 11.61 14.01
C LEU A 40 17.01 12.36 14.48
N GLY A 41 16.82 12.49 15.80
CA GLY A 41 15.70 13.23 16.37
C GLY A 41 15.75 14.72 16.03
N LYS A 42 16.94 15.33 16.08
CA LYS A 42 17.14 16.72 15.63
C LYS A 42 16.88 16.86 14.13
N ALA A 43 17.45 15.98 13.30
CA ALA A 43 17.27 15.98 11.86
C ALA A 43 15.80 15.80 11.47
N MET A 44 15.09 14.86 12.11
CA MET A 44 13.63 14.68 11.91
C MET A 44 12.84 15.91 12.33
N GLY A 45 13.20 16.56 13.45
CA GLY A 45 12.54 17.77 13.92
C GLY A 45 12.72 18.97 12.98
N GLU A 46 13.92 19.17 12.44
CA GLU A 46 14.20 20.21 11.43
C GLU A 46 13.51 19.89 10.09
N PHE A 47 13.57 18.63 9.66
CA PHE A 47 12.93 18.17 8.43
C PHE A 47 11.42 18.39 8.44
N GLU A 48 10.74 18.11 9.56
CA GLU A 48 9.30 18.33 9.67
C GLU A 48 8.95 19.82 9.57
N ARG A 49 9.76 20.69 10.19
CA ARG A 49 9.59 22.16 10.07
C ARG A 49 9.76 22.63 8.62
N SER A 50 10.80 22.17 7.94
CA SER A 50 11.01 22.47 6.53
C SER A 50 9.89 21.92 5.65
N ARG A 51 9.37 20.72 5.92
CA ARG A 51 8.21 20.16 5.21
C ARG A 51 6.96 21.00 5.36
N LEU A 52 6.69 21.51 6.57
CA LEU A 52 5.55 22.40 6.84
C LEU A 52 5.67 23.72 6.08
N GLU A 53 6.86 24.29 6.02
CA GLU A 53 7.14 25.51 5.26
C GLU A 53 6.93 25.30 3.75
N ILE A 54 7.51 24.23 3.19
CA ILE A 54 7.34 23.86 1.78
C ILE A 54 5.86 23.63 1.45
N GLN A 55 5.11 22.92 2.30
CA GLN A 55 3.67 22.73 2.06
C GLN A 55 2.89 24.04 2.05
N ARG A 56 3.21 24.98 2.94
CA ARG A 56 2.58 26.31 2.96
C ARG A 56 2.91 27.09 1.69
N GLU A 57 4.17 27.10 1.28
CA GLU A 57 4.61 27.75 0.05
C GLU A 57 3.94 27.14 -1.17
N LEU A 58 3.86 25.81 -1.26
CA LEU A 58 3.19 25.11 -2.36
C LEU A 58 1.69 25.42 -2.40
N MET A 59 1.02 25.49 -1.26
CA MET A 59 -0.40 25.85 -1.19
C MET A 59 -0.64 27.30 -1.66
N MET A 60 0.22 28.23 -1.25
CA MET A 60 0.15 29.62 -1.69
C MET A 60 0.48 29.76 -3.18
N ALA A 61 1.52 29.08 -3.66
CA ALA A 61 1.91 29.06 -5.07
C ALA A 61 0.80 28.46 -5.94
N SER A 62 0.18 27.37 -5.50
CA SER A 62 -0.95 26.74 -6.20
C SER A 62 -2.14 27.69 -6.31
N GLN A 63 -2.48 28.44 -5.25
CA GLN A 63 -3.54 29.44 -5.31
C GLN A 63 -3.20 30.63 -6.22
N THR A 64 -1.94 31.08 -6.24
CA THR A 64 -1.49 32.17 -7.11
C THR A 64 -1.45 31.75 -8.59
N VAL A 65 -1.08 30.50 -8.89
CA VAL A 65 -1.04 29.95 -10.26
C VAL A 65 -2.43 29.55 -10.78
N GLN A 66 -3.37 29.19 -9.90
CA GLN A 66 -4.70 28.79 -10.33
C GLN A 66 -5.56 29.97 -10.82
N LYS A 67 -5.40 31.19 -10.26
CA LYS A 67 -6.12 32.38 -10.73
C LYS A 67 -5.94 32.69 -12.22
N PRO A 68 -4.71 32.72 -12.80
CA PRO A 68 -4.54 32.96 -14.23
C PRO A 68 -4.96 31.77 -15.12
N LEU A 69 -4.90 30.52 -14.62
CA LEU A 69 -5.32 29.35 -15.40
C LEU A 69 -6.84 29.16 -15.43
N THR A 70 -7.56 29.56 -14.39
CA THR A 70 -9.03 29.55 -14.37
C THR A 70 -9.60 30.63 -15.29
N SER A 71 -8.98 31.81 -15.40
CA SER A 71 -9.42 32.84 -16.36
C SER A 71 -9.21 32.40 -17.81
N ILE A 72 -8.07 31.79 -18.13
CA ILE A 72 -7.81 31.29 -19.49
C ILE A 72 -8.75 30.13 -19.85
N GLN A 73 -9.06 29.26 -18.89
CA GLN A 73 -10.05 28.20 -19.10
C GLN A 73 -11.48 28.74 -19.18
N ALA A 74 -11.83 29.84 -18.50
CA ALA A 74 -13.15 30.45 -18.60
C ALA A 74 -13.38 31.10 -19.97
N ASP A 75 -12.35 31.72 -20.56
CA ASP A 75 -12.39 32.19 -21.95
C ASP A 75 -12.45 31.03 -22.96
N LEU A 76 -11.74 29.93 -22.68
CA LEU A 76 -11.77 28.73 -23.53
C LEU A 76 -13.09 27.94 -23.44
N ALA A 77 -13.72 27.92 -22.25
CA ALA A 77 -15.01 27.28 -22.00
C ALA A 77 -16.18 28.03 -22.66
N LYS A 78 -16.04 29.33 -22.93
CA LYS A 78 -17.04 30.12 -23.67
C LYS A 78 -17.16 29.78 -25.15
N LEU A 79 -16.21 29.03 -25.71
CA LEU A 79 -16.24 28.54 -27.09
C LEU A 79 -16.86 27.12 -27.22
N THR A 80 -17.30 26.53 -26.11
CA THR A 80 -17.90 25.20 -26.06
C THR A 80 -19.35 25.29 -25.56
N PRO A 81 -20.37 24.96 -26.39
CA PRO A 81 -21.75 24.83 -25.93
C PRO A 81 -21.91 23.68 -24.92
N GLU A 82 -22.75 23.94 -23.91
CA GLU A 82 -22.99 23.22 -22.65
C GLU A 82 -23.05 21.67 -22.63
N GLY A 83 -22.62 21.12 -21.48
CA GLY A 83 -23.04 19.84 -20.91
C GLY A 83 -22.70 19.75 -19.40
N GLN A 84 -23.71 19.61 -18.54
CA GLN A 84 -23.78 19.95 -17.11
C GLN A 84 -23.04 19.05 -16.06
N PRO A 85 -22.99 19.49 -14.76
CA PRO A 85 -22.06 19.07 -13.70
C PRO A 85 -22.60 18.03 -12.70
N GLY A 86 -21.73 17.34 -11.94
CA GLY A 86 -22.17 16.53 -10.80
C GLY A 86 -21.12 15.68 -10.07
N GLN A 87 -20.71 16.17 -8.89
CA GLN A 87 -20.42 15.46 -7.64
C GLN A 87 -19.17 14.58 -7.46
N ALA A 88 -18.38 15.02 -6.48
CA ALA A 88 -17.28 14.34 -5.81
C ALA A 88 -17.75 13.15 -4.96
N SER A 89 -16.91 12.11 -4.89
CA SER A 89 -16.98 11.11 -3.84
C SER A 89 -16.17 11.57 -2.60
N PRO A 90 -16.65 11.29 -1.37
CA PRO A 90 -15.98 11.66 -0.11
C PRO A 90 -14.68 10.86 0.12
N PRO A 91 -13.77 11.36 0.98
CA PRO A 91 -12.53 10.66 1.32
C PRO A 91 -12.78 9.37 2.14
N PRO A 92 -11.97 8.32 1.98
CA PRO A 92 -12.08 7.10 2.76
C PRO A 92 -11.66 7.32 4.24
N PRO A 93 -12.37 6.73 5.23
CA PRO A 93 -11.92 6.62 6.61
C PRO A 93 -10.62 5.79 6.74
N PRO A 94 -9.89 5.91 7.86
CA PRO A 94 -8.48 5.53 7.96
C PRO A 94 -8.24 4.03 7.82
N LEU A 95 -7.13 3.69 7.16
CA LEU A 95 -6.51 2.37 7.12
C LEU A 95 -6.52 1.71 8.51
N GLN A 96 -7.37 0.69 8.67
CA GLN A 96 -7.15 -0.37 9.65
C GLN A 96 -6.77 -1.64 8.88
N ALA A 97 -5.51 -2.03 9.06
CA ALA A 97 -4.92 -3.23 8.53
C ALA A 97 -5.47 -4.46 9.27
N GLU A 98 -5.94 -5.48 8.55
CA GLU A 98 -5.62 -6.88 8.86
C GLU A 98 -6.05 -7.85 7.74
N LYS A 99 -5.04 -8.36 7.02
CA LYS A 99 -4.82 -9.78 6.70
C LYS A 99 -5.87 -10.55 5.89
N SER A 100 -5.58 -10.64 4.58
CA SER A 100 -5.48 -11.89 3.83
C SER A 100 -6.65 -12.89 3.97
N GLU A 101 -7.78 -12.57 3.35
CA GLU A 101 -8.56 -13.58 2.63
C GLU A 101 -8.95 -12.96 1.30
N VAL A 102 -8.46 -13.55 0.20
CA VAL A 102 -8.73 -13.10 -1.17
C VAL A 102 -10.20 -13.38 -1.47
N ARG A 103 -11.12 -12.65 -0.86
CA ARG A 103 -12.52 -12.61 -1.28
C ARG A 103 -12.66 -11.58 -2.39
N PRO A 104 -13.52 -11.79 -3.39
CA PRO A 104 -13.72 -10.80 -4.43
C PRO A 104 -14.10 -9.45 -3.80
N PRO A 105 -13.54 -8.32 -4.29
CA PRO A 105 -13.98 -7.01 -3.83
C PRO A 105 -15.48 -6.92 -4.07
N THR A 106 -16.20 -6.60 -2.99
CA THR A 106 -17.65 -6.50 -2.86
C THR A 106 -18.35 -6.11 -4.18
N GLY A 107 -19.14 -7.03 -4.75
CA GLY A 107 -20.17 -6.72 -5.77
C GLY A 107 -19.87 -6.95 -7.25
N SER A 108 -18.82 -7.69 -7.64
CA SER A 108 -18.40 -7.78 -9.04
C SER A 108 -18.69 -9.13 -9.73
N SER A 109 -19.95 -9.58 -9.73
CA SER A 109 -20.40 -10.74 -10.54
C SER A 109 -20.00 -10.59 -12.02
N SER A 110 -19.99 -9.36 -12.55
CA SER A 110 -19.57 -9.04 -13.92
C SER A 110 -18.06 -9.22 -14.16
N PHE A 111 -17.23 -9.02 -13.14
CA PHE A 111 -15.79 -9.25 -13.21
C PHE A 111 -15.46 -10.75 -13.18
N LEU A 112 -16.13 -11.50 -12.30
CA LEU A 112 -15.98 -12.96 -12.25
C LEU A 112 -16.37 -13.61 -13.58
N LEU A 113 -17.45 -13.13 -14.22
CA LEU A 113 -17.88 -13.60 -15.53
C LEU A 113 -16.88 -13.27 -16.66
N ARG A 114 -16.38 -12.02 -16.71
CA ARG A 114 -15.37 -11.63 -17.72
C ARG A 114 -14.08 -12.43 -17.59
N MET A 115 -13.64 -12.65 -16.36
CA MET A 115 -12.38 -13.35 -16.09
C MET A 115 -12.53 -14.86 -16.31
N ALA A 116 -13.71 -15.43 -16.07
CA ALA A 116 -14.05 -16.79 -16.48
C ALA A 116 -14.09 -16.93 -18.01
N GLU A 117 -14.68 -15.97 -18.73
CA GLU A 117 -14.77 -15.95 -20.19
C GLU A 117 -13.39 -15.83 -20.86
N GLU A 118 -12.52 -14.95 -20.36
CA GLU A 118 -11.14 -14.78 -20.86
C GLU A 118 -10.28 -16.03 -20.65
N LEU A 119 -10.58 -16.82 -19.62
CA LEU A 119 -9.91 -18.08 -19.31
C LEU A 119 -10.59 -19.31 -19.94
N GLY A 120 -11.71 -19.13 -20.65
CA GLY A 120 -12.48 -20.20 -21.28
C GLY A 120 -13.17 -21.14 -20.29
N VAL A 121 -13.52 -20.65 -19.10
CA VAL A 121 -14.17 -21.43 -18.03
C VAL A 121 -15.69 -21.37 -18.22
N PRO A 122 -16.39 -22.52 -18.34
CA PRO A 122 -17.84 -22.55 -18.50
C PRO A 122 -18.54 -22.05 -17.23
N THR A 123 -19.28 -20.94 -17.35
CA THR A 123 -20.00 -20.26 -16.25
C THR A 123 -21.42 -20.77 -16.03
N GLU A 124 -21.91 -21.68 -16.87
CA GLU A 124 -23.28 -22.20 -16.76
C GLU A 124 -23.38 -23.22 -15.61
N ASN A 125 -24.27 -22.92 -14.64
CA ASN A 125 -24.58 -23.78 -13.48
C ASN A 125 -23.52 -23.82 -12.34
N ARG A 126 -22.69 -22.77 -12.21
CA ARG A 126 -21.66 -22.65 -11.15
C ARG A 126 -21.90 -21.46 -10.24
N SER A 127 -21.62 -21.60 -8.95
CA SER A 127 -21.73 -20.49 -7.98
C SER A 127 -20.54 -19.54 -8.10
N GLU A 128 -20.73 -18.27 -7.75
CA GLU A 128 -19.68 -17.24 -7.81
C GLU A 128 -18.43 -17.62 -7.01
N GLU A 129 -18.62 -18.34 -5.90
CA GLU A 129 -17.55 -18.88 -5.06
C GLU A 129 -16.78 -20.01 -5.77
N GLU A 130 -17.48 -20.89 -6.50
CA GLU A 130 -16.86 -21.98 -7.24
C GLU A 130 -16.09 -21.47 -8.46
N ILE A 131 -16.60 -20.42 -9.11
CA ILE A 131 -15.91 -19.71 -10.20
C ILE A 131 -14.64 -19.04 -9.67
N TRP A 132 -14.72 -18.41 -8.50
CA TRP A 132 -13.58 -17.71 -7.89
C TRP A 132 -12.47 -18.66 -7.44
N GLU A 133 -12.82 -19.82 -6.88
CA GLU A 133 -11.83 -20.84 -6.53
C GLU A 133 -11.14 -21.43 -7.77
N GLU A 134 -11.89 -21.71 -8.84
CA GLU A 134 -11.33 -22.26 -10.08
C GLU A 134 -10.39 -21.24 -10.76
N ILE A 135 -10.75 -19.96 -10.81
CA ILE A 135 -9.89 -18.89 -11.36
C ILE A 135 -8.62 -18.75 -10.53
N ARG A 136 -8.73 -18.75 -9.19
CA ARG A 136 -7.55 -18.67 -8.31
C ARG A 136 -6.66 -19.89 -8.49
N ARG A 137 -7.23 -21.10 -8.52
CA ARG A 137 -6.50 -22.35 -8.72
C ARG A 137 -5.70 -22.32 -10.03
N ARG A 138 -6.33 -21.92 -11.14
CA ARG A 138 -5.66 -21.84 -12.46
C ARG A 138 -4.64 -20.71 -12.56
N THR A 139 -4.90 -19.58 -11.91
CA THR A 139 -3.95 -18.45 -11.90
C THR A 139 -2.71 -18.78 -11.08
N LEU A 140 -2.84 -19.55 -10.00
CA LEU A 140 -1.69 -20.03 -9.21
C LEU A 140 -0.87 -21.06 -9.99
N GLU A 141 -1.51 -21.95 -10.76
CA GLU A 141 -0.82 -22.90 -11.64
C GLU A 141 -0.07 -22.21 -12.80
N ARG A 142 -0.62 -21.14 -13.38
CA ARG A 142 0.07 -20.34 -14.43
C ARG A 142 1.10 -19.36 -13.87
N GLY A 143 0.84 -18.76 -12.71
CA GLY A 143 1.73 -17.80 -12.04
C GLY A 143 2.96 -18.46 -11.42
N GLY A 144 2.88 -19.74 -11.04
CA GLY A 144 4.03 -20.52 -10.58
C GLY A 144 5.06 -20.82 -11.66
N LEU A 145 4.66 -20.87 -12.93
CA LEU A 145 5.57 -21.13 -14.06
C LEU A 145 6.34 -19.89 -14.53
N GLN A 146 5.91 -18.67 -14.18
CA GLN A 146 6.71 -17.46 -14.46
C GLN A 146 7.78 -17.17 -13.41
N GLN A 147 7.67 -17.72 -12.19
CA GLN A 147 8.72 -17.59 -11.17
C GLN A 147 9.77 -18.72 -11.21
N ALA A 148 9.52 -19.81 -11.93
CA ALA A 148 10.50 -20.88 -12.14
C ALA A 148 11.47 -20.63 -13.30
N ALA A 149 11.30 -19.53 -14.04
CA ALA A 149 12.10 -19.16 -15.21
C ALA A 149 12.75 -17.77 -15.07
N SER A 150 13.21 -17.42 -13.87
CA SER A 150 14.10 -16.27 -13.61
C SER A 150 15.21 -16.68 -12.65
#